data_AF-W2NPB2-F1
#
_entry.id   AF-W2NPB2-F1
#
_cell.length_a   1.000
_cell.length_b   1.000
_cell.length_c   1.000
_cell.angle_alpha   90.00
_cell.angle_beta   90.00
_cell.angle_gamma   90.00
#
_symmetry.space_group_name_H-M   'P 1'
#
loop_
_entity.id
_entity.type
_entity.pdbx_description
1 polymer ?
#
loop_
_entity_poly.entity_id
_entity_poly.type
_entity_poly.pdbx_seq_one_letter_code
_entity_poly.pdbx_strand_id
1 'polypeptide(L)'
;MEHVLESKGVAAGNITRELLREEIHNLLAEVGLQRNLPIRDAVATTAPKRSYFTWGGKFHLIPREFNFPSIDPLGAWLLWWFGNSNLGYPPYRKIPYGDLDTPQKKATLSE
;
A
#
# COMPACT_ATOMS: atom_id res chain seq x y z
N MET A 1 5.09 -1.16 31.19
CA MET A 1 4.38 -0.28 30.24
C MET A 1 2.87 -0.49 30.39
N GLU A 2 2.37 -0.58 31.63
CA GLU A 2 0.96 -0.88 31.93
C GLU A 2 0.30 0.26 32.72
N HIS A 3 1.10 1.21 33.21
CA HIS A 3 0.69 2.19 34.21
C HIS A 3 0.06 3.48 33.64
N VAL A 4 -0.06 3.58 32.30
CA VAL A 4 -0.61 4.77 31.62
C VAL A 4 -2.11 4.60 31.35
N LEU A 5 -2.58 3.36 31.17
CA LEU A 5 -3.97 3.07 30.78
C LEU A 5 -4.94 3.14 31.96
N GLU A 6 -4.48 3.00 33.21
CA GLU A 6 -5.36 3.00 34.38
C GLU A 6 -5.65 4.40 34.94
N SER A 7 -4.84 5.41 34.62
CA SER A 7 -4.93 6.69 35.35
C SER A 7 -6.10 7.59 34.91
N LYS A 8 -6.65 7.42 33.71
CA LYS A 8 -7.72 8.30 33.20
C LYS A 8 -8.70 7.57 32.28
N GLY A 9 -9.76 7.02 32.85
CA GLY A 9 -11.02 6.78 32.12
C GLY A 9 -11.37 5.34 31.72
N VAL A 10 -10.56 4.33 32.07
CA VAL A 10 -10.92 2.92 31.75
C VAL A 10 -11.93 2.34 32.77
N ALA A 11 -12.03 2.91 33.97
CA ALA A 11 -12.90 2.41 35.04
C ALA A 11 -14.40 2.78 34.92
N ALA A 12 -14.80 3.66 34.00
CA ALA A 12 -16.16 4.22 33.96
C ALA A 12 -16.96 3.97 32.67
N GLY A 13 -16.45 3.16 31.74
CA GLY A 13 -17.23 2.64 30.61
C GLY A 13 -17.73 3.65 29.57
N ASN A 14 -17.32 4.92 29.62
CA ASN A 14 -17.70 5.93 28.62
C ASN A 14 -16.48 6.76 28.21
N ILE A 15 -15.68 6.23 27.27
CA ILE A 15 -14.70 7.06 26.56
C ILE A 15 -15.50 7.99 25.65
N THR A 16 -15.47 9.28 25.94
CA THR A 16 -16.12 10.29 25.09
C THR A 16 -15.31 10.49 23.81
N ARG A 17 -16.00 10.86 22.73
CA ARG A 17 -15.37 11.14 21.43
C ARG A 17 -14.35 12.27 21.55
N GLU A 18 -14.62 13.21 22.45
CA GLU A 18 -13.83 14.39 22.74
C GLU A 18 -12.51 13.98 23.41
N LEU A 19 -12.56 13.11 24.42
CA LEU A 19 -11.35 12.59 25.09
C LEU A 19 -10.47 11.82 24.11
N LEU A 20 -11.06 10.93 23.30
CA LEU A 20 -10.32 10.18 22.29
C LEU A 20 -9.66 11.11 21.25
N ARG A 21 -10.36 12.17 20.83
CA ARG A 21 -9.82 13.18 19.92
C ARG A 21 -8.63 13.91 20.53
N GLU A 22 -8.75 14.35 21.78
CA GLU A 22 -7.68 15.04 22.49
C GLU A 22 -6.44 14.16 22.64
N GLU A 23 -6.61 12.89 23.04
CA GLU A 23 -5.48 11.96 23.17
C GLU A 23 -4.77 11.69 21.84
N ILE A 24 -5.51 11.55 20.74
CA ILE A 24 -4.92 11.44 19.40
C ILE A 24 -4.10 12.68 19.05
N HIS A 25 -4.62 13.89 19.32
CA HIS A 25 -3.88 15.12 19.06
C HIS A 25 -2.59 15.21 19.87
N ASN A 26 -2.65 14.83 21.15
CA ASN A 26 -1.49 14.83 22.05
C ASN A 26 -0.42 13.84 21.58
N LEU A 27 -0.82 12.61 21.24
CA LEU A 27 0.09 11.59 20.72
C LEU A 27 0.76 12.07 19.42
N LEU A 28 -0.02 12.63 18.48
CA LEU A 28 0.51 13.17 17.22
C LEU A 28 1.48 14.34 17.45
N ALA A 29 1.26 15.16 18.48
CA ALA A 29 2.16 16.24 18.85
C ALA A 29 3.47 15.71 19.44
N GLU A 30 3.40 14.74 20.34
CA GLU A 30 4.54 14.11 21.01
C GLU A 30 5.51 13.48 19.99
N VAL A 31 4.98 12.77 18.99
CA VAL A 31 5.79 12.15 17.94
C VAL A 31 6.21 13.12 16.83
N GLY A 32 5.92 14.42 16.96
CA GLY A 32 6.28 15.45 15.99
C GLY A 32 5.55 15.35 14.65
N LEU A 33 4.42 14.64 14.60
CA LEU A 33 3.56 14.52 13.41
C LEU A 33 2.59 15.69 13.23
N GLN A 34 2.41 16.54 14.25
CA GLN A 34 1.79 17.87 14.12
C GLN A 34 2.73 18.88 13.43
N ARG A 35 3.44 18.45 12.39
CA ARG A 35 4.01 19.41 11.44
C ARG A 35 2.83 19.96 10.67
N ASN A 36 2.56 21.26 10.86
CA ASN A 36 2.06 22.08 9.76
C ASN A 36 3.02 21.83 8.60
N LEU A 37 2.75 20.79 7.81
CA LEU A 37 3.30 20.73 6.48
C LEU A 37 2.77 22.04 5.88
N PRO A 38 3.63 22.99 5.46
CA PRO A 38 3.19 23.82 4.35
C PRO A 38 2.63 22.81 3.36
N ILE A 39 1.43 23.06 2.85
CA ILE A 39 0.94 22.36 1.67
C ILE A 39 2.09 22.51 0.70
N ARG A 40 2.99 21.52 0.66
CA ARG A 40 4.05 21.45 -0.32
C ARG A 40 3.20 21.39 -1.55
N ASP A 41 3.21 22.49 -2.32
CA ASP A 41 2.62 22.55 -3.65
C ASP A 41 2.78 21.15 -4.17
N ALA A 42 1.65 20.43 -4.28
CA ALA A 42 1.67 19.00 -4.49
C ALA A 42 2.48 18.85 -5.76
N VAL A 43 3.78 18.52 -5.62
CA VAL A 43 4.74 18.51 -6.72
C VAL A 43 4.10 17.51 -7.62
N ALA A 44 3.51 18.00 -8.71
CA ALA A 44 2.49 17.29 -9.47
C ALA A 44 3.00 15.87 -9.59
N THR A 45 2.42 14.96 -8.79
CA THR A 45 2.98 13.61 -8.64
C THR A 45 3.00 13.11 -10.05
N THR A 46 4.17 13.08 -10.68
CA THR A 46 4.28 12.74 -12.08
C THR A 46 3.63 11.38 -12.15
N ALA A 47 2.46 11.33 -12.80
CA ALA A 47 1.61 10.14 -12.73
C ALA A 47 2.52 8.95 -13.01
N PRO A 48 2.50 7.90 -12.15
CA PRO A 48 3.48 6.83 -12.24
C PRO A 48 3.54 6.39 -13.70
N LYS A 49 4.73 6.51 -14.30
CA LYS A 49 4.95 6.30 -15.73
C LYS A 49 4.62 4.83 -16.02
N ARG A 50 3.37 4.55 -16.38
CA ARG A 50 2.91 3.20 -16.67
C ARG A 50 3.66 2.72 -17.90
N SER A 51 4.53 1.74 -17.70
CA SER A 51 5.26 1.13 -18.79
C SER A 51 4.36 0.10 -19.44
N TYR A 52 4.14 0.27 -20.74
CA TYR A 52 3.40 -0.69 -21.56
C TYR A 52 4.40 -1.49 -22.39
N PHE A 53 4.14 -2.77 -22.55
CA PHE A 53 4.91 -3.70 -23.35
C PHE A 53 4.08 -4.16 -24.53
N THR A 54 4.71 -4.41 -25.67
CA THR A 54 4.03 -4.91 -26.86
C THR A 54 4.59 -6.27 -27.25
N TRP A 55 3.75 -7.29 -27.21
CA TRP A 55 4.09 -8.64 -27.68
C TRP A 55 2.83 -9.30 -28.24
N GLY A 56 2.99 -10.21 -29.21
CA GLY A 56 1.84 -10.87 -29.87
C GLY A 56 0.84 -9.91 -30.54
N GLY A 57 1.27 -8.70 -30.92
CA GLY A 57 0.41 -7.67 -31.52
C GLY A 57 -0.57 -6.99 -30.55
N LYS A 58 -0.39 -7.18 -29.23
CA LYS A 58 -1.25 -6.60 -28.18
C LYS A 58 -0.42 -5.78 -27.19
N PHE A 59 -1.11 -4.91 -26.44
CA PHE A 59 -0.53 -4.15 -25.34
C PHE A 59 -0.67 -4.90 -24.03
N HIS A 60 0.40 -4.91 -23.24
CA HIS A 60 0.51 -5.64 -21.99
C HIS A 60 1.13 -4.73 -20.92
N LEU A 61 0.81 -4.97 -19.65
CA LEU A 61 1.32 -4.26 -18.49
C LEU A 61 2.62 -4.86 -17.95
N ILE A 62 2.95 -6.08 -18.39
CA ILE A 62 4.16 -6.79 -18.00
C ILE A 62 4.93 -7.30 -19.25
N PRO A 63 6.26 -7.42 -19.16
CA PRO A 63 7.05 -8.08 -20.20
C PRO A 63 6.62 -9.53 -20.38
N ARG A 64 6.81 -10.08 -21.58
CA ARG A 64 6.55 -11.50 -21.87
C ARG A 64 7.28 -12.45 -20.91
N GLU A 65 8.54 -12.14 -20.61
CA GLU A 65 9.41 -12.95 -19.76
C GLU A 65 9.17 -12.73 -18.25
N PHE A 66 8.10 -12.03 -17.86
CA PHE A 66 7.79 -11.75 -16.46
C PHE A 66 7.62 -13.05 -15.66
N ASN A 67 8.22 -13.12 -14.47
CA ASN A 67 8.02 -14.19 -13.50
C ASN A 67 7.72 -13.60 -12.12
N PHE A 68 6.85 -14.25 -11.37
CA PHE A 68 6.58 -13.87 -9.98
C PHE A 68 7.84 -14.13 -9.13
N PRO A 69 8.26 -13.17 -8.30
CA PRO A 69 9.41 -13.36 -7.44
C PRO A 69 9.06 -14.35 -6.31
N SER A 70 10.03 -15.16 -5.90
CA SER A 70 9.91 -15.97 -4.68
C SER A 70 10.24 -15.08 -3.48
N ILE A 71 9.20 -14.64 -2.78
CA ILE A 71 9.30 -13.71 -1.64
C ILE A 71 8.41 -14.19 -0.49
N ASP A 72 8.65 -13.61 0.67
CA ASP A 72 7.82 -13.86 1.85
C ASP A 72 6.38 -13.32 1.67
N PRO A 73 5.41 -13.81 2.47
CA PRO A 73 4.01 -13.41 2.35
C PRO A 73 3.75 -11.91 2.50
N LEU A 74 4.52 -11.20 3.34
CA LEU A 74 4.37 -9.75 3.48
C LEU A 74 4.84 -9.05 2.21
N GLY A 75 5.97 -9.46 1.64
CA GLY A 75 6.43 -9.01 0.33
C GLY A 75 5.39 -9.25 -0.76
N ALA A 76 4.77 -10.43 -0.79
CA ALA A 76 3.71 -10.76 -1.75
C ALA A 76 2.49 -9.84 -1.60
N TRP A 77 2.06 -9.58 -0.37
CA TRP A 77 0.98 -8.64 -0.09
C TRP A 77 1.30 -7.22 -0.55
N LEU A 78 2.53 -6.75 -0.32
CA LEU A 78 2.97 -5.43 -0.79
C LEU A 78 2.94 -5.34 -2.32
N LEU A 79 3.45 -6.35 -3.03
CA LEU A 79 3.40 -6.39 -4.50
C LEU A 79 1.97 -6.48 -5.04
N TRP A 80 1.08 -7.19 -4.33
CA TRP A 80 -0.33 -7.28 -4.68
C TRP A 80 -1.02 -5.92 -4.70
N TRP A 81 -0.76 -5.07 -3.69
CA TRP A 81 -1.40 -3.76 -3.55
C TRP A 81 -0.69 -2.62 -4.27
N PHE A 82 0.64 -2.63 -4.29
CA PHE A 82 1.45 -1.50 -4.72
C PHE A 82 2.28 -1.78 -5.99
N GLY A 83 2.50 -3.04 -6.32
CA GLY A 83 3.32 -3.43 -7.48
C GLY A 83 4.81 -3.23 -7.21
N ASN A 84 5.60 -3.14 -8.29
CA ASN A 84 7.04 -2.94 -8.20
C ASN A 84 7.43 -1.66 -8.94
N SER A 85 7.58 -0.56 -8.21
CA SER A 85 7.92 0.75 -8.79
C SER A 85 9.31 0.78 -9.43
N ASN A 86 10.26 -0.01 -8.94
CA ASN A 86 11.62 -0.07 -9.50
C ASN A 86 11.62 -0.67 -10.91
N LEU A 87 10.72 -1.63 -11.17
CA LEU A 87 10.55 -2.27 -12.48
C LEU A 87 9.40 -1.67 -13.30
N GLY A 88 8.68 -0.69 -12.75
CA GLY A 88 7.51 -0.09 -13.38
C GLY A 88 6.29 -1.03 -13.49
N TYR A 89 6.25 -2.11 -12.70
CA TYR A 89 5.15 -3.07 -12.73
C TYR A 89 3.97 -2.57 -11.90
N PRO A 90 2.73 -2.72 -12.41
CA PRO A 90 1.55 -2.34 -11.65
C PRO A 90 1.35 -3.25 -10.44
N PRO A 91 0.44 -2.88 -9.51
CA PRO A 91 -0.10 -3.80 -8.51
C PRO A 91 -0.54 -5.11 -9.16
N TYR A 92 -0.16 -6.26 -8.59
CA TYR A 92 -0.38 -7.55 -9.25
C TYR A 92 -1.88 -7.87 -9.43
N ARG A 93 -2.72 -7.38 -8.53
CA ARG A 93 -4.20 -7.44 -8.66
C ARG A 93 -4.79 -6.74 -9.89
N LYS A 94 -4.00 -5.88 -10.56
CA LYS A 94 -4.38 -5.15 -11.77
C LYS A 94 -3.81 -5.78 -13.04
N ILE A 95 -3.03 -6.85 -12.93
CA ILE A 95 -2.50 -7.57 -14.10
C ILE A 95 -3.66 -8.33 -14.74
N PRO A 96 -4.01 -8.06 -16.00
CA PRO A 96 -5.09 -8.76 -16.66
C PRO A 96 -4.68 -10.20 -16.96
N TYR A 97 -5.64 -11.12 -16.91
CA TYR A 97 -5.41 -12.54 -17.18
C TYR A 97 -4.78 -12.82 -18.55
N GLY A 98 -5.03 -11.95 -19.54
CA GLY A 98 -4.44 -12.03 -20.89
C GLY A 98 -2.94 -11.72 -20.95
N ASP A 99 -2.38 -11.07 -19.92
CA ASP A 99 -0.95 -10.79 -19.82
C ASP A 99 -0.16 -11.96 -19.19
N LEU A 100 -0.87 -12.90 -18.56
CA LEU A 100 -0.28 -14.10 -18.00
C LEU A 100 -0.20 -15.15 -19.11
N ASP A 101 0.94 -15.26 -19.75
CA ASP A 101 1.15 -16.11 -20.93
C ASP A 101 1.16 -17.61 -20.63
N THR A 102 1.54 -18.03 -19.42
CA THR A 102 1.59 -19.44 -19.02
C THR A 102 0.45 -19.86 -18.08
N PRO A 103 -0.01 -21.12 -18.14
CA PRO A 103 -0.97 -21.67 -17.17
C PRO A 103 -0.50 -21.54 -15.71
N GLN A 104 0.81 -21.70 -15.46
CA GLN A 104 1.35 -21.55 -14.11
C GLN A 104 1.18 -20.12 -13.58
N LYS A 105 1.50 -19.09 -14.39
CA LYS A 105 1.33 -17.68 -13.98
C LYS A 105 -0.14 -17.35 -13.71
N LYS A 106 -1.04 -17.92 -14.51
CA LYS A 106 -2.49 -17.81 -14.30
C LYS A 106 -2.94 -18.44 -12.99
N ALA A 107 -2.42 -19.62 -12.66
CA ALA A 107 -2.71 -20.31 -11.40
C ALA A 107 -2.22 -19.53 -10.17
N THR A 108 -1.11 -18.78 -10.28
CA THR A 108 -0.57 -17.98 -9.19
C THR A 108 -1.49 -16.82 -8.76
N LEU A 109 -2.32 -16.30 -9.67
CA LEU A 109 -3.26 -15.20 -9.38
C LEU A 109 -4.73 -15.63 -9.40
N SER A 110 -5.01 -16.92 -9.62
CA SER A 110 -6.37 -17.46 -9.48
C SER A 110 -6.58 -17.90 -8.03
N GLU A 111 -7.53 -17.25 -7.36
CA GLU A 111 -8.13 -17.73 -6.11
C GLU A 111 -9.28 -18.70 -6.42
#